data_AF-A0A3C2CYR1-F1
#
_entry.id   AF-A0A3C2CYR1-F1
#
_cell.length_a   1.000
_cell.length_b   1.000
_cell.length_c   1.000
_cell.angle_alpha   90.00
_cell.angle_beta   90.00
_cell.angle_gamma   90.00
#
_symmetry.space_group_name_H-M   'P 1'
#
loop_
_entity.id
_entity.type
_entity.pdbx_description
1 polymer ?
#
loop_
_entity_poly.entity_id
_entity_poly.type
_entity_poly.pdbx_seq_one_letter_code
_entity_poly.pdbx_strand_id
1 'polypeptide(L)'
;MRYTFLFIFVIGFLISCNRNPAKTQPESLESKIKKEAIALAKDYASGQLKAPTTTVDGFGIITMIDDQKRYRIDPSKIFTGQIDPDENLDALVTLTSFYKQDPGLPEHLVLIHTNGKLILDKVFELDLKIVKLKDRIITGELHTKPRTSPLYNCSHCIEIVNYQYMDGTLVRLK
;
A
#
# COMPACT_ATOMS: atom_id res chain seq x y z
N MET A 1 41.43 -64.36 -27.57
CA MET A 1 42.58 -63.48 -27.24
C MET A 1 42.74 -62.46 -28.36
N ARG A 2 43.10 -61.22 -28.01
CA ARG A 2 43.39 -60.04 -28.85
C ARG A 2 42.25 -59.03 -29.03
N TYR A 3 42.39 -57.98 -28.23
CA TYR A 3 41.77 -56.66 -28.32
C TYR A 3 42.20 -55.96 -29.61
N THR A 4 41.26 -55.27 -30.26
CA THR A 4 41.59 -54.17 -31.17
C THR A 4 40.69 -52.98 -30.84
N PHE A 5 41.28 -52.04 -30.12
CA PHE A 5 40.84 -50.67 -29.95
C PHE A 5 40.69 -50.00 -31.33
N LEU A 6 39.61 -49.25 -31.55
CA LEU A 6 39.66 -48.13 -32.49
C LEU A 6 38.88 -46.94 -31.93
N PHE A 7 39.68 -45.95 -31.55
CA PHE A 7 39.33 -44.58 -31.19
C PHE A 7 38.41 -43.94 -32.24
N ILE A 8 37.24 -43.47 -31.83
CA ILE A 8 36.46 -42.48 -32.58
C ILE A 8 36.25 -41.25 -31.69
N PHE A 9 37.01 -40.20 -32.06
CA PHE A 9 36.74 -38.77 -31.91
C PHE A 9 35.56 -38.36 -31.01
N VAL A 10 35.88 -37.87 -29.82
CA VAL A 10 35.02 -36.95 -29.06
C VAL A 10 35.81 -35.67 -28.86
N ILE A 11 35.76 -34.77 -29.83
CA ILE A 11 36.27 -33.40 -29.69
C ILE A 11 35.09 -32.44 -29.84
N GLY A 12 34.74 -31.83 -28.71
CA GLY A 12 34.57 -30.39 -28.64
C GLY A 12 33.28 -29.78 -29.21
N PHE A 13 32.14 -30.07 -28.59
CA PHE A 13 31.04 -29.10 -28.53
C PHE A 13 30.64 -28.86 -27.07
N LEU A 14 31.54 -28.20 -26.32
CA LEU A 14 31.17 -27.51 -25.07
C LEU A 14 31.06 -26.01 -25.36
N ILE A 15 30.07 -25.65 -26.16
CA ILE A 15 29.46 -24.32 -26.07
C ILE A 15 28.30 -24.48 -25.09
N SER A 16 28.60 -24.54 -23.79
CA SER A 16 27.56 -24.48 -22.77
C SER A 16 27.51 -23.08 -22.19
N CYS A 17 26.37 -22.44 -22.44
CA CYS A 17 25.99 -21.11 -22.03
C CYS A 17 26.20 -20.92 -20.52
N ASN A 18 27.20 -20.14 -20.12
CA ASN A 18 27.24 -19.60 -18.77
C ASN A 18 26.38 -18.32 -18.71
N ARG A 19 25.07 -18.47 -18.97
CA ARG A 19 24.08 -17.47 -18.55
C ARG A 19 23.67 -17.86 -17.16
N ASN A 20 24.33 -17.30 -16.15
CA ASN A 20 23.77 -17.27 -14.80
C ASN A 20 22.41 -16.57 -14.90
N PRO A 21 21.27 -17.26 -14.74
CA PRO A 21 20.02 -16.55 -14.59
C PRO A 21 20.14 -15.76 -13.29
N ALA A 22 19.98 -14.45 -13.37
CA ALA A 22 19.79 -13.62 -12.20
C ALA A 22 18.70 -14.28 -11.36
N LYS A 23 19.01 -14.63 -10.10
CA LYS A 23 18.03 -15.13 -9.16
C LYS A 23 17.03 -14.01 -8.89
N THR A 24 15.96 -13.95 -9.67
CA THR A 24 14.77 -13.18 -9.32
C THR A 24 14.23 -13.81 -8.05
N GLN A 25 14.49 -13.19 -6.90
CA GLN A 25 13.86 -13.61 -5.65
C GLN A 25 12.34 -13.50 -5.83
N PRO A 26 11.57 -14.52 -5.41
CA PRO A 26 10.12 -14.45 -5.48
C PRO A 26 9.64 -13.25 -4.66
N GLU A 27 8.84 -12.39 -5.30
CA GLU A 27 8.25 -11.23 -4.65
C GLU A 27 7.35 -11.68 -3.48
N SER A 28 7.52 -11.05 -2.32
CA SER A 28 6.71 -11.34 -1.13
C SER A 28 5.24 -10.99 -1.37
N LEU A 29 4.33 -11.73 -0.72
CA LEU A 29 2.89 -11.46 -0.79
C LEU A 29 2.58 -10.01 -0.37
N GLU A 30 3.23 -9.53 0.69
CA GLU A 30 3.08 -8.15 1.17
C GLU A 30 3.44 -7.11 0.10
N SER A 31 4.54 -7.32 -0.64
CA SER A 31 4.95 -6.43 -1.73
C SER A 31 3.91 -6.40 -2.85
N LYS A 32 3.33 -7.56 -3.19
CA LYS A 32 2.26 -7.65 -4.21
C LYS A 32 1.01 -6.89 -3.77
N ILE A 33 0.54 -7.12 -2.54
CA ILE A 33 -0.62 -6.41 -1.98
C ILE A 33 -0.37 -4.91 -1.92
N LYS A 34 0.82 -4.45 -1.51
CA LYS A 34 1.16 -3.02 -1.52
C LYS A 34 1.09 -2.41 -2.92
N LYS A 35 1.59 -3.10 -3.95
CA LYS A 35 1.49 -2.62 -5.34
C LYS A 35 0.05 -2.52 -5.81
N GLU A 36 -0.77 -3.52 -5.50
CA GLU A 36 -2.20 -3.53 -5.83
C GLU A 36 -2.94 -2.41 -5.09
N ALA A 37 -2.65 -2.20 -3.82
CA ALA A 37 -3.19 -1.10 -3.02
C ALA A 37 -2.80 0.28 -3.58
N ILE A 38 -1.56 0.47 -4.04
CA ILE A 38 -1.14 1.69 -4.74
C ILE A 38 -1.95 1.88 -6.03
N ALA A 39 -2.16 0.82 -6.82
CA ALA A 39 -2.94 0.91 -8.05
C ALA A 39 -4.39 1.33 -7.76
N LEU A 40 -5.06 0.68 -6.80
CA LEU A 40 -6.42 1.05 -6.39
C LEU A 40 -6.52 2.46 -5.83
N ALA A 41 -5.51 2.89 -5.07
CA ALA A 41 -5.43 4.26 -4.56
C ALA A 41 -5.31 5.29 -5.69
N LYS A 42 -4.53 4.99 -6.73
CA LYS A 42 -4.42 5.83 -7.92
C LYS A 42 -5.74 5.85 -8.71
N ASP A 43 -6.39 4.71 -8.87
CA ASP A 43 -7.66 4.61 -9.60
C ASP A 43 -8.75 5.41 -8.88
N TYR A 44 -8.83 5.26 -7.55
CA TYR A 44 -9.72 6.06 -6.71
C TYR A 44 -9.43 7.56 -6.87
N ALA A 45 -8.18 7.99 -6.66
CA ALA A 45 -7.80 9.40 -6.78
C ALA A 45 -8.07 9.96 -8.18
N SER A 46 -7.79 9.19 -9.23
CA SER A 46 -8.07 9.57 -10.62
C SER A 46 -9.57 9.80 -10.85
N GLY A 47 -10.43 8.93 -10.30
CA GLY A 47 -11.88 9.07 -10.39
C GLY A 47 -12.45 10.31 -9.67
N GLN A 48 -11.70 10.88 -8.73
CA GLN A 48 -12.07 12.09 -8.00
C GLN A 48 -11.52 13.38 -8.65
N LEU A 49 -10.71 13.27 -9.71
CA LEU A 49 -10.02 14.39 -10.34
C LEU A 49 -10.45 14.57 -11.80
N LYS A 50 -10.45 15.81 -12.26
CA LYS A 50 -10.68 16.16 -13.68
C LYS A 50 -9.36 16.21 -14.43
N ALA A 51 -9.15 15.27 -15.35
CA ALA A 51 -7.94 15.20 -16.19
C ALA A 51 -6.63 15.35 -15.38
N PRO A 52 -6.38 14.43 -14.41
CA PRO A 52 -5.31 14.61 -13.43
C PRO A 52 -3.91 14.58 -14.07
N THR A 53 -3.04 15.47 -13.59
CA THR A 53 -1.59 15.32 -13.78
C THR A 53 -1.02 14.45 -12.67
N THR A 54 -0.12 13.53 -13.02
CA THR A 54 0.52 12.61 -12.06
C THR A 54 2.04 12.82 -12.06
N THR A 55 2.62 12.92 -10.87
CA THR A 55 4.08 12.93 -10.67
C THR A 55 4.49 11.94 -9.58
N VAL A 56 5.74 11.48 -9.63
CA VAL A 56 6.32 10.58 -8.63
C VAL A 56 7.66 11.18 -8.19
N ASP A 57 7.87 11.33 -6.89
CA ASP A 57 9.12 11.86 -6.36
C ASP A 57 10.19 10.76 -6.13
N GLY A 58 11.39 11.16 -5.71
CA GLY A 58 12.50 10.24 -5.44
C GLY A 58 12.27 9.26 -4.29
N PHE A 59 11.23 9.45 -3.49
CA PHE A 59 10.80 8.54 -2.42
C PHE A 59 9.65 7.62 -2.87
N GLY A 60 9.22 7.71 -4.14
CA GLY A 60 8.11 6.94 -4.68
C GLY A 60 6.75 7.48 -4.27
N ILE A 61 6.67 8.69 -3.72
CA ILE A 61 5.40 9.31 -3.34
C ILE A 61 4.74 9.86 -4.60
N ILE A 62 3.51 9.42 -4.83
CA ILE A 62 2.74 9.75 -6.03
C ILE A 62 1.85 10.94 -5.70
N THR A 63 1.94 12.00 -6.51
CA THR A 63 1.04 13.15 -6.42
C THR A 63 0.15 13.17 -7.65
N MET A 64 -1.16 13.23 -7.43
CA MET A 64 -2.17 13.36 -8.48
C MET A 64 -2.97 14.64 -8.24
N ILE A 65 -3.09 15.50 -9.24
CA ILE A 65 -3.65 16.84 -9.06
C ILE A 65 -4.44 17.31 -10.27
N ASP A 66 -5.53 18.04 -10.03
CA ASP A 66 -6.21 18.89 -10.99
C ASP A 66 -6.24 20.36 -10.51
N ASP A 67 -7.08 21.21 -11.11
CA ASP A 67 -7.19 22.62 -10.76
C ASP A 67 -7.76 22.87 -9.35
N GLN A 68 -8.44 21.89 -8.74
CA GLN A 68 -9.17 22.05 -7.49
C GLN A 68 -8.70 21.13 -6.36
N LYS A 69 -8.25 19.92 -6.66
CA LYS A 69 -7.97 18.88 -5.68
C LYS A 69 -6.63 18.21 -5.97
N ARG A 70 -5.93 17.87 -4.89
CA ARG A 70 -4.66 17.13 -4.94
C ARG A 70 -4.70 15.97 -3.97
N TYR A 71 -4.27 14.82 -4.46
CA TYR A 71 -4.00 13.63 -3.67
C TYR A 71 -2.51 13.33 -3.62
N ARG A 72 -2.05 12.91 -2.45
CA ARG A 72 -0.71 12.37 -2.24
C ARG A 72 -0.81 10.95 -1.68
N ILE A 73 -0.29 9.99 -2.44
CA ILE A 73 -0.22 8.57 -2.11
C ILE A 73 1.22 8.27 -1.69
N ASP A 74 1.41 8.06 -0.40
CA ASP A 74 2.72 7.77 0.19
C ASP A 74 2.80 6.26 0.50
N PRO A 75 3.70 5.49 -0.13
CA PRO A 75 3.83 4.05 0.12
C PRO A 75 4.10 3.70 1.59
N SER A 76 4.68 4.61 2.38
CA SER A 76 4.91 4.40 3.81
C SER A 76 3.63 4.46 4.65
N LYS A 77 2.54 4.98 4.08
CA LYS A 77 1.20 5.06 4.70
C LYS A 77 0.25 3.99 4.18
N ILE A 78 0.81 2.89 3.66
CA ILE A 78 0.08 1.71 3.24
C ILE A 78 0.39 0.60 4.23
N PHE A 79 -0.64 0.20 4.97
CA PHE A 79 -0.56 -0.85 5.96
C PHE A 79 -1.20 -2.10 5.39
N THR A 80 -0.56 -3.25 5.58
CA THR A 80 -1.08 -4.55 5.14
C THR A 80 -1.24 -5.44 6.36
N GLY A 81 -2.33 -6.19 6.40
CA GLY A 81 -2.71 -7.03 7.53
C GLY A 81 -4.13 -7.52 7.33
N GLN A 82 -4.58 -8.48 8.14
CA GLN A 82 -6.00 -8.85 8.20
C GLN A 82 -6.79 -7.66 8.73
N ILE A 83 -7.85 -7.25 8.03
CA ILE A 83 -8.78 -6.19 8.46
C ILE A 83 -10.13 -6.80 8.84
N ASP A 84 -10.60 -7.78 8.07
CA ASP A 84 -11.87 -8.47 8.30
C ASP A 84 -11.64 -9.83 9.03
N PRO A 85 -12.70 -10.63 9.28
CA PRO A 85 -12.56 -11.91 9.97
C PRO A 85 -11.87 -13.03 9.17
N ASP A 86 -11.59 -12.83 7.88
CA ASP A 86 -10.95 -13.84 7.05
C ASP A 86 -9.42 -13.91 7.30
N GLU A 87 -8.76 -14.86 6.63
CA GLU A 87 -7.32 -15.10 6.81
C GLU A 87 -6.46 -14.43 5.72
N ASN A 88 -7.07 -13.72 4.78
CA ASN A 88 -6.40 -13.07 3.68
C ASN A 88 -5.71 -11.78 4.13
N LEU A 89 -4.72 -11.35 3.33
CA LEU A 89 -4.01 -10.11 3.58
C LEU A 89 -4.73 -8.96 2.87
N ASP A 90 -5.23 -8.03 3.66
CA ASP A 90 -5.89 -6.80 3.22
C ASP A 90 -4.92 -5.62 3.21
N ALA A 91 -5.43 -4.44 2.85
CA ALA A 91 -4.68 -3.21 2.95
C ALA A 91 -5.52 -2.02 3.43
N LEU A 92 -4.86 -1.13 4.16
CA LEU A 92 -5.37 0.17 4.56
C LEU A 92 -4.45 1.25 3.98
N VAL A 93 -4.98 2.09 3.10
CA VAL A 93 -4.22 3.17 2.45
C VAL A 93 -4.68 4.50 3.00
N THR A 94 -3.75 5.34 3.45
CA THR A 94 -4.07 6.74 3.83
C THR A 94 -3.64 7.70 2.74
N LEU A 95 -4.60 8.40 2.16
CA LEU A 95 -4.38 9.48 1.21
C LEU A 95 -4.33 10.82 1.93
N THR A 96 -3.33 11.64 1.61
CA THR A 96 -3.37 13.05 2.00
C THR A 96 -4.09 13.83 0.92
N SER A 97 -5.25 14.40 1.25
CA SER A 97 -6.05 15.22 0.34
C SER A 97 -5.82 16.71 0.59
N PHE A 98 -5.93 17.50 -0.47
CA PHE A 98 -5.92 18.96 -0.40
C PHE A 98 -6.98 19.50 -1.34
N TYR A 99 -7.67 20.56 -0.91
CA TYR A 99 -8.53 21.37 -1.76
C TYR A 99 -7.81 22.70 -2.02
N LYS A 100 -7.40 22.92 -3.27
CA LYS A 100 -6.48 23.99 -3.66
C LYS A 100 -5.20 23.92 -2.82
N GLN A 101 -4.99 24.91 -1.95
CA GLN A 101 -3.83 24.99 -1.07
C GLN A 101 -4.11 24.48 0.35
N ASP A 102 -5.39 24.26 0.69
CA ASP A 102 -5.81 23.92 2.03
C ASP A 102 -5.78 22.40 2.25
N PRO A 103 -5.21 21.92 3.38
CA PRO A 103 -5.23 20.51 3.71
C PRO A 103 -6.66 20.03 3.99
N GLY A 104 -7.10 19.02 3.25
CA GLY A 104 -8.36 18.31 3.50
C GLY A 104 -8.24 17.33 4.66
N LEU A 105 -9.35 16.65 4.96
CA LEU A 105 -9.31 15.47 5.82
C LEU A 105 -8.61 14.32 5.09
N PRO A 106 -7.69 13.59 5.75
CA PRO A 106 -7.15 12.36 5.22
C PRO A 106 -8.27 11.39 4.84
N GLU A 107 -8.08 10.74 3.70
CA GLU A 107 -9.03 9.74 3.21
C GLU A 107 -8.38 8.36 3.41
N HIS A 108 -9.02 7.51 4.20
CA HIS A 108 -8.55 6.16 4.51
C HIS A 108 -9.34 5.14 3.70
N LEU A 109 -8.66 4.48 2.77
CA LEU A 109 -9.23 3.46 1.91
C LEU A 109 -9.04 2.10 2.59
N VAL A 110 -10.13 1.45 2.96
CA VAL A 110 -10.16 0.06 3.40
C VAL A 110 -10.30 -0.82 2.17
N LEU A 111 -9.27 -1.62 1.92
CA LEU A 111 -9.20 -2.51 0.77
C LEU A 111 -9.25 -3.95 1.27
N ILE A 112 -10.29 -4.69 0.91
CA ILE A 112 -10.52 -6.07 1.36
C ILE A 112 -10.18 -7.04 0.25
N HIS A 113 -9.54 -8.16 0.58
CA HIS A 113 -9.25 -9.21 -0.35
C HIS A 113 -10.48 -10.08 -0.57
N THR A 114 -11.01 -10.12 -1.79
CA THR A 114 -12.18 -10.93 -2.12
C THR A 114 -11.97 -11.61 -3.45
N ASN A 115 -12.20 -12.93 -3.51
CA ASN A 115 -12.07 -13.73 -4.73
C ASN A 115 -10.69 -13.60 -5.42
N GLY A 116 -9.62 -13.55 -4.64
CA GLY A 116 -8.25 -13.51 -5.15
C GLY A 116 -7.77 -12.15 -5.64
N LYS A 117 -8.50 -11.07 -5.34
CA LYS A 117 -8.12 -9.69 -5.67
C LYS A 117 -8.44 -8.75 -4.52
N LEU A 118 -7.67 -7.68 -4.43
CA LEU A 118 -7.95 -6.59 -3.51
C LEU A 118 -9.03 -5.68 -4.13
N ILE A 119 -10.04 -5.30 -3.35
CA ILE A 119 -11.12 -4.41 -3.78
C ILE A 119 -11.29 -3.27 -2.79
N LEU A 120 -11.67 -2.08 -3.27
CA LEU A 120 -12.02 -0.96 -2.40
C LEU A 120 -13.40 -1.21 -1.78
N ASP A 121 -13.43 -1.45 -0.47
CA ASP A 121 -14.66 -1.72 0.26
C ASP A 121 -15.25 -0.42 0.83
N LYS A 122 -14.41 0.44 1.44
CA LYS A 122 -14.86 1.69 2.04
C LYS A 122 -13.81 2.79 2.04
N VAL A 123 -14.28 4.04 2.06
CA VAL A 123 -13.46 5.24 2.27
C VAL A 123 -13.96 5.95 3.52
N PHE A 124 -13.05 6.30 4.42
CA PHE A 124 -13.32 7.11 5.60
C PHE A 124 -12.56 8.43 5.55
N GLU A 125 -13.26 9.56 5.67
CA GLU A 125 -12.65 10.87 5.83
C GLU A 125 -12.56 11.20 7.33
N LEU A 126 -11.39 10.95 7.93
CA LEU A 126 -11.22 11.08 9.38
C LEU A 126 -9.93 11.82 9.68
N ASP A 127 -9.94 12.62 10.75
CA ASP A 127 -8.75 13.29 11.26
C ASP A 127 -7.91 12.35 12.14
N LEU A 128 -7.51 11.22 11.56
CA LEU A 128 -6.83 10.13 12.23
C LEU A 128 -5.51 9.84 11.52
N LYS A 129 -4.40 9.82 12.25
CA LYS A 129 -3.13 9.33 11.70
C LYS A 129 -3.00 7.86 12.03
N ILE A 130 -3.19 7.00 11.04
CA ILE A 130 -2.94 5.56 11.19
C ILE A 130 -1.45 5.33 11.40
N VAL A 131 -1.12 4.55 12.44
CA VAL A 131 0.27 4.19 12.77
C VAL A 131 0.53 2.70 12.70
N LYS A 132 -0.51 1.86 12.77
CA LYS A 132 -0.38 0.41 12.77
C LYS A 132 -1.66 -0.29 12.35
N LEU A 133 -1.51 -1.42 11.65
CA LEU A 133 -2.53 -2.43 11.43
C LEU A 133 -1.94 -3.77 11.86
N LYS A 134 -2.53 -4.42 12.87
CA LYS A 134 -2.07 -5.73 13.34
C LYS A 134 -3.19 -6.44 14.08
N ASP A 135 -3.30 -7.75 13.91
CA ASP A 135 -4.26 -8.59 14.65
C ASP A 135 -5.72 -8.08 14.49
N ARG A 136 -6.04 -7.57 13.29
CA ARG A 136 -7.33 -6.92 12.94
C ARG A 136 -7.63 -5.60 13.65
N ILE A 137 -6.64 -5.04 14.34
CA ILE A 137 -6.74 -3.77 15.04
C ILE A 137 -6.01 -2.69 14.24
N ILE A 138 -6.75 -1.62 13.94
CA ILE A 138 -6.24 -0.38 13.36
C ILE A 138 -5.93 0.57 14.51
N THR A 139 -4.65 0.85 14.75
CA THR A 139 -4.20 1.82 15.75
C THR A 139 -3.88 3.14 15.08
N GLY A 140 -4.37 4.23 15.65
CA GLY A 140 -4.11 5.58 15.16
C GLY A 140 -3.90 6.59 16.28
N GLU A 141 -3.34 7.74 15.89
CA GLU A 141 -3.20 8.95 16.69
C GLU A 141 -4.35 9.91 16.33
N LEU A 142 -5.14 10.28 17.33
CA LEU A 142 -6.24 11.23 17.21
C LEU A 142 -5.89 12.52 17.96
N HIS A 143 -5.95 13.66 17.28
CA HIS A 143 -5.77 14.95 17.93
C HIS A 143 -7.03 15.31 18.75
N THR A 144 -6.83 15.61 20.04
CA THR A 144 -7.90 15.98 20.97
C THR A 144 -8.37 17.43 20.83
N LYS A 145 -7.67 18.23 20.00
CA LYS A 145 -8.00 19.62 19.67
C LYS A 145 -8.35 19.72 18.19
N PRO A 146 -9.22 20.66 17.79
CA PRO A 146 -9.55 20.84 16.38
C PRO A 146 -8.40 21.44 15.58
N ARG A 147 -8.36 21.20 14.27
CA ARG A 147 -7.34 21.74 13.33
C ARG A 147 -7.17 23.24 13.35
N THR A 148 -8.21 23.97 13.73
CA THR A 148 -8.21 25.43 13.84
C THR A 148 -7.54 25.94 15.13
N SER A 149 -7.25 25.06 16.08
CA SER A 149 -6.62 25.43 17.34
C SER A 149 -5.10 25.58 17.17
N PRO A 150 -4.47 26.61 17.78
CA PRO A 150 -3.01 26.67 17.86
C PRO A 150 -2.40 25.50 18.64
N LEU A 151 -3.22 24.78 19.41
CA LEU A 151 -2.85 23.57 20.15
C LEU A 151 -3.14 22.28 19.39
N TYR A 152 -3.49 22.31 18.10
CA TYR A 152 -3.77 21.11 17.32
C TYR A 152 -2.60 20.10 17.38
N ASN A 153 -1.38 20.58 17.12
CA ASN A 153 -0.16 19.75 17.11
C ASN A 153 0.54 19.66 18.48
N CYS A 154 -0.15 19.96 19.58
CA CYS A 154 0.40 19.77 20.92
C CYS A 154 0.65 18.28 21.17
N SER A 155 1.88 17.92 21.57
CA SER A 155 2.29 16.53 21.80
C SER A 155 1.47 15.85 22.90
N HIS A 156 1.08 16.60 23.93
CA HIS A 156 0.21 16.13 25.03
C HIS A 156 -1.28 16.09 24.64
N CYS A 157 -1.62 16.52 23.43
CA CYS A 157 -2.98 16.65 22.94
C CYS A 157 -3.31 15.55 21.92
N ILE A 158 -2.54 14.47 21.90
CA ILE A 158 -2.72 13.30 21.04
C ILE A 158 -3.20 12.13 21.90
N GLU A 159 -4.27 11.50 21.46
CA GLU A 159 -4.81 10.26 22.03
C GLU A 159 -4.48 9.08 21.11
N ILE A 160 -4.03 7.96 21.67
CA ILE A 160 -3.92 6.70 20.93
C ILE A 160 -5.25 5.98 20.98
N VAL A 161 -5.78 5.65 19.82
CA VAL A 161 -7.08 5.01 19.65
C VAL A 161 -6.95 3.73 18.85
N ASN A 162 -7.74 2.73 19.21
CA ASN A 162 -7.80 1.45 18.53
C ASN A 162 -9.19 1.27 17.91
N TYR A 163 -9.22 0.79 16.68
CA TYR A 163 -10.44 0.50 15.95
C TYR A 163 -10.41 -0.93 15.41
N GLN A 164 -11.59 -1.52 15.26
CA GLN A 164 -11.80 -2.73 14.49
C GLN A 164 -12.76 -2.41 13.33
N TYR A 165 -12.51 -3.02 12.17
CA TYR A 165 -13.41 -2.92 11.03
C TYR A 165 -14.49 -4.00 11.14
N MET A 166 -15.75 -3.59 11.21
CA MET A 166 -16.89 -4.49 11.34
C MET A 166 -18.04 -3.99 10.47
N ASP A 167 -18.55 -4.85 9.59
CA ASP A 167 -19.72 -4.59 8.75
C ASP A 167 -19.68 -3.23 8.03
N GLY A 168 -18.55 -2.91 7.40
CA GLY A 168 -18.40 -1.67 6.64
C GLY A 168 -18.08 -0.42 7.48
N THR A 169 -17.84 -0.57 8.79
CA THR A 169 -17.69 0.54 9.75
C THR A 169 -16.47 0.35 10.66
N LEU A 170 -15.85 1.46 11.09
CA LEU A 170 -14.82 1.46 12.12
C LEU A 170 -15.44 1.59 13.51
N VAL A 171 -15.32 0.55 14.33
CA VAL A 171 -15.79 0.50 15.72
C VAL A 171 -14.63 0.78 16.65
N ARG A 172 -14.74 1.84 17.47
CA ARG A 172 -13.71 2.19 18.46
C ARG A 172 -13.70 1.16 19.59
N LEU A 173 -12.53 0.59 19.86
CA LEU A 173 -12.30 -0.29 21.00
C LEU A 173 -12.02 0.55 22.26
N LYS A 174 -12.52 0.09 23.40
CA LYS A 174 -12.29 0.71 24.71
C LYS A 174 -10.97 0.28 25.33
#